data_AF-A0A835N7R9-F1
#
_entry.id   AF-A0A835N7R9-F1
#
_cell.length_a   1.000
_cell.length_b   1.000
_cell.length_c   1.000
_cell.angle_alpha   90.00
_cell.angle_beta   90.00
_cell.angle_gamma   90.00
#
_symmetry.space_group_name_H-M   'P 1'
#
loop_
_entity.id
_entity.type
_entity.pdbx_description
1 polymer ?
#
loop_
_entity_poly.entity_id
_entity_poly.type
_entity_poly.pdbx_seq_one_letter_code
_entity_poly.pdbx_strand_id
1 'polypeptide(L)'
;MRRSLFSSLGLSLVTKRGLCTKPERIVASVLFERLPVVIPKIDPVVYAFTEFSFRWRQQFRRRYPDEFLDKSNSSGKGDYQIEYEPAPRITEADKTNDKKSLQRALDSKLYLLLYGKAYGSPSVPVWHFPEKVYESEETLRKCAESALQSVLGELSHTYFAGNAPMGHMVIQPTDNAQDSGYKRFFFKSQVTATKEFKIGKCEDFVWVTKDELLGYFPEQAEYLNKMIIS
;
A
#
# COMPACT_ATOMS: atom_id res chain seq x y z
N MET A 1 16.84 57.44 37.12
CA MET A 1 16.63 56.53 35.98
C MET A 1 16.44 55.11 36.52
N ARG A 2 15.20 54.64 36.66
CA ARG A 2 14.87 53.23 36.95
C ARG A 2 13.88 52.80 35.87
N ARG A 3 14.32 51.94 34.96
CA ARG A 3 13.45 51.28 33.98
C ARG A 3 13.19 49.87 34.48
N SER A 4 11.92 49.54 34.61
CA SER A 4 11.42 48.20 34.91
C SER A 4 10.52 47.72 33.78
N LEU A 5 10.51 46.39 33.59
CA LEU A 5 9.51 45.57 32.88
C LEU A 5 9.66 45.60 31.34
N PHE A 6 9.55 44.50 30.58
CA PHE A 6 8.91 43.20 30.79
C PHE A 6 9.68 42.11 30.01
N SER A 7 9.84 40.93 30.61
CA SER A 7 10.23 39.69 29.90
C SER A 7 8.95 38.90 29.61
N SER A 8 8.63 38.73 28.32
CA SER A 8 7.50 37.90 27.88
C SER A 8 7.93 36.43 27.83
N LEU A 9 7.59 35.66 28.86
CA LEU A 9 7.62 34.19 28.80
C LEU A 9 6.37 33.74 28.03
N GLY A 10 6.55 33.44 26.75
CA GLY A 10 5.53 32.77 25.93
C GLY A 10 5.40 31.31 26.35
N LEU A 11 4.50 31.02 27.29
CA LEU A 11 4.04 29.65 27.52
C LEU A 11 3.21 29.22 26.31
N SER A 12 3.78 28.39 25.45
CA SER A 12 3.03 27.62 24.45
C SER A 12 2.21 26.56 25.18
N LEU A 13 1.03 26.93 25.65
CA LEU A 13 0.00 25.98 26.07
C LEU A 13 -0.51 25.25 24.83
N VAL A 14 -0.07 24.00 24.64
CA VAL A 14 -0.71 23.07 23.71
C VAL A 14 -2.11 22.82 24.23
N THR A 15 -3.06 23.57 23.68
CA THR A 15 -4.49 23.45 23.97
C THR A 15 -4.92 22.03 23.60
N LYS A 16 -5.12 21.18 24.60
CA LYS A 16 -5.81 19.89 24.42
C LYS A 16 -7.21 20.21 23.89
N ARG A 17 -7.43 20.02 22.59
CA ARG A 17 -8.74 20.14 21.95
C ARG A 17 -9.64 19.05 22.54
N GLY A 18 -10.45 19.42 23.53
CA GLY A 18 -11.49 18.56 24.07
C GLY A 18 -12.81 18.79 23.35
N LEU A 19 -13.43 17.70 22.90
CA LEU A 19 -14.89 17.49 22.76
C LEU A 19 -15.14 16.01 22.40
N CYS A 20 -14.98 15.11 23.38
CA CYS A 20 -15.58 13.77 23.36
C CYS A 20 -15.77 13.29 24.81
N THR A 21 -16.99 12.89 25.18
CA THR A 21 -17.41 12.57 26.56
C THR A 21 -17.02 11.16 27.02
N LYS A 22 -16.35 10.37 26.16
CA LYS A 22 -15.63 9.14 26.51
C LYS A 22 -14.27 9.17 25.81
N PRO A 23 -13.15 8.81 26.47
CA PRO A 23 -11.85 8.75 25.81
C PRO A 23 -11.79 7.52 24.88
N GLU A 24 -12.46 7.57 23.73
CA GLU A 24 -12.25 6.57 22.68
C GLU A 24 -10.84 6.75 22.13
N ARG A 25 -10.03 5.70 22.22
CA ARG A 25 -8.67 5.75 21.69
C ARG A 25 -8.73 5.78 20.17
N ILE A 26 -7.85 6.57 19.57
CA ILE A 26 -7.70 6.64 18.12
C ILE A 26 -6.47 5.82 17.74
N VAL A 27 -6.59 4.98 16.74
CA VAL A 27 -5.50 4.17 16.20
C VAL A 27 -5.31 4.51 14.73
N ALA A 28 -4.08 4.87 14.35
CA ALA A 28 -3.71 5.04 12.96
C ALA A 28 -3.13 3.71 12.44
N SER A 29 -3.76 3.14 11.42
CA SER A 29 -3.35 1.91 10.76
C SER A 29 -2.95 2.20 9.32
N VAL A 30 -1.90 1.56 8.82
CA VAL A 30 -1.35 1.81 7.48
C VAL A 30 -1.52 0.58 6.61
N LEU A 31 -2.25 0.76 5.52
CA LEU A 31 -2.32 -0.19 4.44
C LEU A 31 -1.17 0.11 3.48
N PHE A 32 -0.08 -0.63 3.64
CA PHE A 32 1.12 -0.50 2.83
C PHE A 32 1.04 -1.47 1.64
N GLU A 33 0.92 -0.91 0.44
CA GLU A 33 0.69 -1.68 -0.79
C GLU A 33 1.84 -1.57 -1.80
N ARG A 34 2.08 -2.67 -2.52
CA ARG A 34 2.92 -2.71 -3.71
C ARG A 34 2.01 -2.80 -4.93
N LEU A 35 2.06 -1.80 -5.81
CA LEU A 35 1.24 -1.73 -7.03
C LEU A 35 1.63 -2.81 -8.04
N PRO A 36 0.73 -3.26 -8.94
CA PRO A 36 1.09 -4.21 -9.97
C PRO A 36 2.19 -3.60 -10.88
N VAL A 37 3.23 -4.39 -11.13
CA VAL A 37 4.38 -4.03 -11.97
C VAL A 37 4.12 -4.36 -13.42
N VAL A 38 3.36 -5.44 -13.67
CA VAL A 38 2.94 -5.84 -15.02
C VAL A 38 1.42 -5.74 -15.15
N ILE A 39 0.97 -5.53 -16.39
CA ILE A 39 -0.47 -5.49 -16.70
C ILE A 39 -1.06 -6.88 -16.45
N PRO A 40 -2.21 -6.98 -15.74
CA PRO A 40 -2.86 -8.26 -15.48
C PRO A 40 -3.31 -8.94 -16.77
N LYS A 41 -3.45 -10.26 -16.70
CA LYS A 41 -3.90 -11.05 -17.84
C LYS A 41 -5.32 -10.64 -18.23
N ILE A 42 -5.48 -10.32 -19.51
CA ILE A 42 -6.76 -9.97 -20.10
C ILE A 42 -7.58 -11.26 -20.27
N ASP A 43 -8.90 -11.16 -20.09
CA ASP A 43 -9.82 -12.26 -20.36
C ASP A 43 -9.67 -12.75 -21.82
N PRO A 44 -9.64 -14.08 -22.07
CA PRO A 44 -9.57 -14.64 -23.42
C PRO A 44 -10.59 -14.08 -24.42
N VAL A 45 -11.80 -13.77 -23.99
CA VAL A 45 -12.86 -13.21 -24.85
C VAL A 45 -12.51 -11.78 -25.28
N VAL A 46 -12.03 -10.96 -24.33
CA VAL A 46 -11.58 -9.60 -24.61
C VAL A 46 -10.37 -9.64 -25.54
N TYR A 47 -9.43 -10.54 -25.29
CA TYR A 47 -8.28 -10.75 -26.17
C TYR A 47 -8.71 -11.12 -27.59
N ALA A 48 -9.58 -12.12 -27.75
CA ALA A 48 -10.09 -12.54 -29.06
C ALA A 48 -10.79 -11.40 -29.80
N PHE A 49 -11.60 -10.61 -29.11
CA PHE A 49 -12.24 -9.43 -29.69
C PHE A 49 -11.21 -8.37 -30.11
N THR A 50 -10.18 -8.11 -29.30
CA THR A 50 -9.13 -7.15 -29.66
C THR A 50 -8.35 -7.59 -30.89
N GLU A 51 -8.04 -8.88 -31.01
CA GLU A 51 -7.37 -9.44 -32.19
C GLU A 51 -8.26 -9.33 -33.43
N PHE A 52 -9.53 -9.72 -33.32
CA PHE A 52 -10.53 -9.58 -34.39
C PHE A 52 -10.65 -8.12 -34.84
N SER A 53 -10.84 -7.18 -33.91
CA SER A 53 -10.95 -5.75 -34.19
C SER A 53 -9.69 -5.19 -34.83
N PHE A 54 -8.51 -5.65 -34.41
CA PHE A 54 -7.24 -5.27 -35.04
C PHE A 54 -7.20 -5.72 -36.50
N ARG A 55 -7.52 -7.00 -36.77
CA ARG A 55 -7.54 -7.60 -38.11
C ARG A 55 -8.59 -6.95 -39.02
N TRP A 56 -9.80 -6.75 -38.51
CA TRP A 56 -10.87 -6.03 -39.21
C TRP A 56 -10.42 -4.63 -39.61
N ARG A 57 -9.83 -3.87 -38.68
CA ARG A 57 -9.27 -2.54 -38.99
C ARG A 57 -8.16 -2.58 -40.03
N GLN A 58 -7.35 -3.64 -40.12
CA GLN A 58 -6.32 -3.73 -41.17
C GLN A 58 -6.92 -3.83 -42.58
N GLN A 59 -8.15 -4.33 -42.74
CA GLN A 59 -8.81 -4.43 -44.05
C GLN A 59 -9.20 -3.07 -44.61
N PHE A 60 -9.68 -2.18 -43.73
CA PHE A 60 -10.22 -0.87 -44.13
C PHE A 60 -9.28 0.31 -43.87
N ARG A 61 -8.14 0.07 -43.23
CA ARG A 61 -7.14 1.11 -42.97
C ARG A 61 -6.52 1.60 -44.28
N ARG A 62 -6.20 2.89 -44.32
CA ARG A 62 -5.38 3.48 -45.39
C ARG A 62 -4.05 2.73 -45.44
N ARG A 63 -3.74 2.13 -46.60
CA ARG A 63 -2.43 1.53 -46.86
C ARG A 63 -1.43 2.64 -47.17
N TYR A 64 -0.32 2.67 -46.44
CA TYR A 64 0.81 3.54 -46.76
C TYR A 64 1.68 2.87 -47.82
N PRO A 65 2.31 3.62 -48.74
CA PRO A 65 3.25 3.06 -49.71
C PRO A 65 4.43 2.40 -49.01
N ASP A 66 4.87 1.24 -49.51
CA ASP A 66 5.99 0.48 -48.93
C ASP A 66 7.29 1.29 -48.96
N GLU A 67 7.50 2.11 -50.00
CA GLU A 67 8.62 3.06 -50.10
C GLU A 67 8.73 4.01 -48.90
N PHE A 68 7.63 4.34 -48.24
CA PHE A 68 7.64 5.17 -47.04
C PHE A 68 8.09 4.39 -45.80
N LEU A 69 7.71 3.12 -45.70
CA LEU A 69 8.03 2.24 -44.57
C LEU A 69 9.46 1.67 -44.68
N ASP A 70 9.91 1.31 -45.89
CA ASP A 70 11.19 0.63 -46.12
C ASP A 70 12.41 1.55 -45.99
N LYS A 71 12.22 2.86 -45.91
CA LYS A 71 13.32 3.82 -45.67
C LYS A 71 14.11 3.49 -44.40
N SER A 72 13.46 2.97 -43.36
CA SER A 72 14.15 2.56 -42.13
C SER A 72 15.01 1.31 -42.30
N ASN A 73 14.67 0.42 -43.24
CA ASN A 73 15.41 -0.82 -43.48
C ASN A 73 16.78 -0.56 -44.14
N SER A 74 16.97 0.61 -44.74
CA SER A 74 18.26 1.08 -45.27
C SER A 74 19.22 1.59 -44.20
N SER A 75 18.72 1.84 -42.99
CA SER A 75 19.57 2.22 -41.84
C SER A 75 20.24 0.95 -41.29
N GLY A 76 21.56 0.96 -41.15
CA GLY A 76 22.31 -0.18 -40.60
C GLY A 76 21.71 -0.64 -39.27
N LYS A 77 21.52 -1.96 -39.12
CA LYS A 77 21.13 -2.54 -37.83
C LYS A 77 22.26 -2.22 -36.83
N GLY A 78 21.92 -1.66 -35.67
CA GLY A 78 22.91 -1.33 -34.65
C GLY A 78 23.73 -2.55 -34.22
N ASP A 79 24.87 -2.30 -33.57
CA ASP A 79 25.87 -3.33 -33.22
C ASP A 79 25.32 -4.46 -32.32
N TYR A 80 24.20 -4.21 -31.63
CA TYR A 80 23.50 -5.19 -30.81
C TYR A 80 22.40 -5.91 -31.62
N GLN A 81 22.73 -7.10 -32.12
CA GLN A 81 21.81 -7.99 -32.85
C GLN A 81 21.06 -8.96 -31.92
N ILE A 82 20.73 -8.53 -30.70
CA ILE A 82 19.96 -9.34 -29.76
C ILE A 82 18.49 -8.97 -29.93
N GLU A 83 17.68 -9.94 -30.36
CA GLU A 83 16.23 -9.77 -30.38
C GLU A 83 15.72 -9.64 -28.93
N TYR A 84 14.89 -8.64 -28.68
CA TYR A 84 14.38 -8.39 -27.33
C TYR A 84 13.36 -9.46 -26.95
N GLU A 85 13.77 -10.38 -26.09
CA GLU A 85 12.88 -11.33 -25.44
C GLU A 85 12.51 -10.82 -24.04
N PRO A 86 11.23 -10.49 -23.78
CA PRO A 86 10.82 -10.02 -22.46
C PRO A 86 10.93 -11.16 -21.43
N ALA A 87 11.34 -10.80 -20.21
CA ALA A 87 11.39 -11.74 -19.09
C ALA A 87 10.02 -12.38 -18.82
N PRO A 88 9.99 -13.65 -18.36
CA PRO A 88 8.74 -14.32 -18.03
C PRO A 88 8.00 -13.60 -16.92
N ARG A 89 6.66 -13.60 -16.99
CA ARG A 89 5.80 -12.99 -15.95
C ARG A 89 5.86 -13.72 -14.61
N ILE A 90 6.15 -15.02 -14.63
CA ILE A 90 6.21 -15.88 -13.45
C ILE A 90 7.65 -15.87 -12.94
N THR A 91 7.85 -15.33 -11.75
CA THR A 91 9.18 -15.28 -11.12
C THR A 91 9.49 -16.57 -10.37
N GLU A 92 10.71 -16.69 -9.85
CA GLU A 92 11.09 -17.80 -8.96
C GLU A 92 10.27 -17.76 -7.66
N ALA A 93 10.06 -16.56 -7.10
CA ALA A 93 9.22 -16.33 -5.92
C ALA A 93 7.75 -16.73 -6.11
N ASP A 94 7.24 -16.68 -7.35
CA ASP A 94 5.91 -17.20 -7.68
C ASP A 94 5.86 -18.73 -7.65
N LYS A 95 6.94 -19.39 -8.10
CA LYS A 95 7.03 -20.87 -8.13
C LYS A 95 7.16 -21.45 -6.72
N THR A 96 7.92 -20.80 -5.85
CA THR A 96 8.12 -21.17 -4.44
C THR A 96 7.02 -20.64 -3.52
N ASN A 97 6.18 -19.71 -4.01
CA ASN A 97 5.18 -18.98 -3.24
C ASN A 97 5.77 -18.22 -2.03
N ASP A 98 6.88 -17.52 -2.27
CA ASP A 98 7.62 -16.79 -1.24
C ASP A 98 6.88 -15.52 -0.82
N LYS A 99 6.05 -15.62 0.22
CA LYS A 99 5.26 -14.50 0.72
C LYS A 99 6.07 -13.38 1.38
N LYS A 100 7.37 -13.57 1.61
CA LYS A 100 8.26 -12.50 2.11
C LYS A 100 8.81 -11.63 1.00
N SER A 101 8.78 -12.11 -0.25
CA SER A 101 9.31 -11.39 -1.41
C SER A 101 8.27 -10.45 -2.02
N LEU A 102 8.74 -9.28 -2.45
CA LEU A 102 7.95 -8.33 -3.25
C LEU A 102 7.86 -8.73 -4.74
N GLN A 103 8.73 -9.64 -5.17
CA GLN A 103 8.82 -10.11 -6.56
C GLN A 103 7.82 -11.23 -6.87
N ARG A 104 6.90 -11.52 -5.94
CA ARG A 104 5.75 -12.40 -6.14
C ARG A 104 4.56 -11.61 -6.72
N ALA A 105 3.73 -12.26 -7.53
CA ALA A 105 2.47 -11.77 -8.08
C ALA A 105 2.58 -10.38 -8.72
N LEU A 106 3.46 -10.25 -9.72
CA LEU A 106 3.78 -8.97 -10.36
C LEU A 106 2.57 -8.29 -11.00
N ASP A 107 1.53 -9.04 -11.35
CA ASP A 107 0.30 -8.57 -11.97
C ASP A 107 -0.77 -8.10 -10.98
N SER A 108 -0.58 -8.39 -9.70
CA SER A 108 -1.56 -8.17 -8.64
C SER A 108 -1.02 -7.20 -7.58
N LYS A 109 -1.88 -6.52 -6.83
CA LYS A 109 -1.44 -5.71 -5.68
C LYS A 109 -1.04 -6.61 -4.51
N LEU A 110 0.03 -6.26 -3.81
CA LEU A 110 0.40 -6.90 -2.53
C LEU A 110 0.20 -5.94 -1.36
N TYR A 111 -0.19 -6.48 -0.21
CA TYR A 111 -0.38 -5.76 1.03
C TYR A 111 0.54 -6.33 2.11
N LEU A 112 1.17 -5.45 2.89
CA LEU A 112 2.00 -5.86 4.01
C LEU A 112 1.15 -6.17 5.25
N LEU A 113 1.30 -7.37 5.79
CA LEU A 113 0.79 -7.78 7.08
C LEU A 113 1.94 -8.12 8.02
N LEU A 114 1.73 -7.82 9.30
CA LEU A 114 2.66 -8.08 10.38
C LEU A 114 2.02 -9.08 11.35
N TYR A 115 2.85 -9.97 11.90
CA TYR A 115 2.46 -10.84 12.99
C TYR A 115 2.99 -10.29 14.31
N GLY A 116 2.09 -10.10 15.27
CA GLY A 116 2.49 -9.62 16.59
C GLY A 116 1.31 -9.17 17.45
N LYS A 117 1.63 -8.37 18.46
CA LYS A 117 0.66 -7.81 19.39
C LYS A 117 -0.03 -6.61 18.77
N ALA A 118 -1.20 -6.85 18.17
CA ALA A 118 -2.10 -5.81 17.71
C ALA A 118 -2.72 -5.05 18.89
N TYR A 119 -3.08 -3.79 18.68
CA TYR A 119 -3.81 -3.01 19.67
C TYR A 119 -5.23 -3.56 19.83
N GLY A 120 -5.64 -3.84 21.07
CA GLY A 120 -6.97 -4.35 21.40
C GLY A 120 -7.21 -5.83 21.06
N SER A 121 -6.17 -6.60 20.72
CA SER A 121 -6.26 -8.07 20.66
C SER A 121 -5.90 -8.68 22.02
N PRO A 122 -6.44 -9.87 22.37
CA PRO A 122 -5.97 -10.63 23.52
C PRO A 122 -4.46 -10.85 23.41
N SER A 123 -3.79 -11.20 24.52
CA SER A 123 -2.33 -11.40 24.61
C SER A 123 -1.69 -12.38 23.60
N VAL A 124 -2.48 -12.99 22.71
CA VAL A 124 -2.09 -13.87 21.62
C VAL A 124 -1.72 -13.02 20.39
N PRO A 125 -0.59 -13.31 19.71
CA PRO A 125 -0.22 -12.60 18.49
C PRO A 125 -1.21 -12.88 17.36
N VAL A 126 -1.60 -11.84 16.64
CA VAL A 126 -2.56 -11.87 15.53
C VAL A 126 -1.95 -11.17 14.31
N TRP A 127 -2.40 -11.52 13.11
CA TRP A 127 -2.04 -10.76 11.91
C TRP A 127 -2.73 -9.39 11.92
N HIS A 128 -1.96 -8.34 11.73
CA HIS A 128 -2.49 -6.98 11.68
C HIS A 128 -1.69 -6.09 10.71
N PHE A 129 -2.26 -4.95 10.37
CA PHE A 129 -1.55 -3.91 9.63
C PHE A 129 -0.61 -3.13 10.55
N PRO A 130 0.48 -2.52 10.03
CA PRO A 130 1.26 -1.56 10.79
C PRO A 130 0.35 -0.50 11.43
N GLU A 131 0.29 -0.46 12.75
CA GLU A 131 -0.61 0.43 13.46
C GLU A 131 0.04 1.05 14.70
N LYS A 132 -0.44 2.23 15.08
CA LYS A 132 0.02 2.98 16.25
C LYS A 132 -1.15 3.71 16.90
N VAL A 133 -1.18 3.70 18.23
CA VAL A 133 -2.14 4.48 19.01
C VAL A 133 -1.75 5.95 18.91
N TYR A 134 -2.73 6.81 18.63
CA TYR A 134 -2.54 8.25 18.60
C TYR A 134 -2.43 8.79 20.02
N GLU A 135 -1.32 9.47 20.33
CA GLU A 135 -1.06 10.02 21.65
C GLU A 135 -0.84 11.53 21.61
N SER A 136 0.24 11.97 20.96
CA SER A 136 0.69 13.37 21.01
C SER A 136 1.23 13.91 19.69
N GLU A 137 1.09 13.14 18.60
CA GLU A 137 1.54 13.56 17.28
C GLU A 137 0.72 14.73 16.72
N GLU A 138 1.38 15.58 15.93
CA GLU A 138 0.73 16.76 15.34
C GLU A 138 -0.44 16.42 14.41
N THR A 139 -0.30 15.34 13.63
CA THR A 139 -1.34 14.89 12.68
C THR A 139 -1.47 13.37 12.69
N LEU A 140 -2.67 12.87 12.38
CA LEU A 140 -2.90 11.42 12.24
C LEU A 140 -2.04 10.79 11.14
N ARG A 141 -1.75 11.53 10.07
CA ARG A 141 -0.81 11.11 9.03
C ARG A 141 0.59 10.90 9.58
N LYS A 142 1.13 11.82 10.38
CA LYS A 142 2.45 11.67 11.02
C LYS A 142 2.48 10.48 11.99
N CYS A 143 1.37 10.21 12.68
CA CYS A 143 1.23 9.01 13.51
C CYS A 143 1.32 7.73 12.66
N ALA A 144 0.62 7.67 11.53
CA ALA A 144 0.71 6.58 10.55
C ALA A 144 2.12 6.43 9.95
N GLU A 145 2.77 7.53 9.56
CA GLU A 145 4.15 7.55 9.07
C GLU A 145 5.11 6.99 10.13
N SER A 146 4.96 7.41 11.39
CA SER A 146 5.74 6.88 12.52
C SER A 146 5.50 5.39 12.75
N ALA A 147 4.25 4.92 12.59
CA ALA A 147 3.91 3.50 12.68
C ALA A 147 4.70 2.68 11.64
N LEU A 148 4.65 3.12 10.38
CA LEU A 148 5.36 2.45 9.29
C LEU A 148 6.89 2.56 9.45
N GLN A 149 7.39 3.72 9.88
CA GLN A 149 8.81 3.94 10.14
C GLN A 149 9.33 3.03 11.26
N SER A 150 8.51 2.76 12.28
CA SER A 150 8.90 1.85 13.35
C SER A 150 9.17 0.43 12.86
N VAL A 151 8.48 0.01 11.80
CA VAL A 151 8.55 -1.33 11.20
C VAL A 151 9.68 -1.42 10.18
N LEU A 152 9.76 -0.44 9.26
CA LEU A 152 10.73 -0.41 8.16
C LEU A 152 12.09 0.21 8.53
N GLY A 153 12.15 0.97 9.64
CA GLY A 153 13.29 1.79 10.02
C GLY A 153 13.37 3.12 9.27
N GLU A 154 13.22 3.09 7.94
CA GLU A 154 13.32 4.24 7.05
C GLU A 154 12.11 4.33 6.09
N LEU A 155 11.69 5.56 5.77
CA LEU A 155 10.53 5.85 4.92
C LEU A 155 10.87 6.25 3.47
N SER A 156 12.14 6.22 3.08
CA SER A 156 12.63 6.76 1.79
C SER A 156 11.97 6.16 0.54
N HIS A 157 11.51 4.92 0.64
CA HIS A 157 10.86 4.17 -0.45
C HIS A 157 9.35 4.01 -0.24
N THR A 158 8.73 4.94 0.51
CA THR A 158 7.31 4.91 0.83
C THR A 158 6.64 6.22 0.39
N TYR A 159 5.43 6.10 -0.14
CA TYR A 159 4.63 7.26 -0.55
C TYR A 159 3.23 7.19 0.08
N PHE A 160 2.91 8.16 0.93
CA PHE A 160 1.57 8.29 1.51
C PHE A 160 0.66 9.09 0.58
N ALA A 161 -0.48 8.50 0.21
CA ALA A 161 -1.37 9.06 -0.81
C ALA A 161 -2.01 10.40 -0.42
N GLY A 162 -2.21 10.68 0.87
CA GLY A 162 -2.83 11.92 1.34
C GLY A 162 -2.86 12.08 2.85
N ASN A 163 -3.33 13.25 3.31
CA ASN A 163 -3.48 13.57 4.73
C ASN A 163 -4.78 13.02 5.34
N ALA A 164 -5.77 12.73 4.52
CA ALA A 164 -7.03 12.16 4.96
C ALA A 164 -6.93 10.63 5.08
N PRO A 165 -7.56 10.01 6.09
CA PRO A 165 -7.70 8.57 6.13
C PRO A 165 -8.60 8.08 4.98
N MET A 166 -8.28 6.90 4.46
CA MET A 166 -9.06 6.21 3.42
C MET A 166 -10.39 5.68 3.96
N GLY A 167 -10.40 5.27 5.22
CA GLY A 167 -11.59 4.75 5.89
C GLY A 167 -11.37 4.63 7.40
N HIS A 168 -12.44 4.31 8.12
CA HIS A 168 -12.37 4.09 9.57
C HIS A 168 -13.21 2.89 9.99
N MET A 169 -12.81 2.25 11.08
CA MET A 169 -13.54 1.16 11.70
C MET A 169 -13.68 1.45 13.19
N VAL A 170 -14.90 1.33 13.69
CA VAL A 170 -15.20 1.48 15.11
C VAL A 170 -15.22 0.09 15.72
N ILE A 171 -14.28 -0.18 16.62
CA ILE A 171 -14.20 -1.45 17.34
C ILE A 171 -14.82 -1.20 18.70
N GLN A 172 -15.96 -1.84 18.92
CA GLN A 172 -16.70 -1.73 20.16
C GLN A 172 -15.93 -2.43 21.29
N PRO A 173 -16.01 -1.91 22.53
CA PRO A 173 -15.40 -2.58 23.66
C PRO A 173 -16.07 -3.94 23.85
N THR A 174 -15.28 -5.01 23.96
CA THR A 174 -15.79 -6.30 24.41
C THR A 174 -16.00 -6.25 25.92
N ASP A 175 -17.11 -6.80 26.41
CA ASP A 175 -17.56 -6.72 27.82
C ASP A 175 -16.54 -7.23 28.86
N ASN A 176 -15.47 -7.90 28.42
CA ASN A 176 -14.46 -8.54 29.26
C ASN A 176 -13.12 -7.78 29.38
N ALA A 177 -12.95 -6.62 28.73
CA ALA A 177 -11.72 -5.82 28.83
C ALA A 177 -12.02 -4.41 29.34
N GLN A 178 -11.15 -3.88 30.21
CA GLN A 178 -11.11 -2.46 30.64
C GLN A 178 -10.84 -1.47 29.48
N ASP A 179 -10.91 -1.93 28.24
CA ASP A 179 -10.62 -1.13 27.07
C ASP A 179 -11.88 -0.39 26.65
N SER A 180 -11.83 0.94 26.80
CA SER A 180 -12.69 1.84 26.04
C SER A 180 -12.56 1.51 24.55
N GLY A 181 -13.67 1.27 23.85
CA GLY A 181 -13.68 1.03 22.41
C GLY A 181 -12.82 2.05 21.65
N TYR A 182 -12.30 1.65 20.49
CA TYR A 182 -11.34 2.45 19.75
C TYR A 182 -11.73 2.60 18.28
N LYS A 183 -11.29 3.72 17.69
CA LYS A 183 -11.49 4.02 16.27
C LYS A 183 -10.19 3.83 15.51
N ARG A 184 -10.17 2.85 14.61
CA ARG A 184 -9.05 2.58 13.71
C ARG A 184 -9.25 3.36 12.41
N PHE A 185 -8.32 4.24 12.07
CA PHE A 185 -8.29 4.97 10.80
C PHE A 185 -7.24 4.36 9.89
N PHE A 186 -7.62 4.04 8.65
CA PHE A 186 -6.74 3.44 7.67
C PHE A 186 -6.12 4.50 6.76
N PHE A 187 -4.80 4.51 6.65
CA PHE A 187 -4.03 5.34 5.73
C PHE A 187 -3.45 4.48 4.62
N LYS A 188 -3.45 5.02 3.40
CA LYS A 188 -2.92 4.35 2.22
C LYS A 188 -1.48 4.77 1.98
N SER A 189 -0.57 3.80 1.90
CA SER A 189 0.84 4.02 1.59
C SER A 189 1.32 3.05 0.51
N GLN A 190 2.22 3.50 -0.35
CA GLN A 190 2.68 2.77 -1.53
C GLN A 190 4.19 2.55 -1.52
N VAL A 191 4.62 1.38 -1.97
CA VAL A 191 6.03 1.04 -2.19
C VAL A 191 6.55 1.78 -3.43
N THR A 192 7.67 2.48 -3.29
CA THR A 192 8.33 3.20 -4.37
C THR A 192 9.71 2.61 -4.67
N ALA A 193 9.91 2.12 -5.90
CA ALA A 193 11.21 1.82 -6.53
C ALA A 193 12.14 0.80 -5.81
N THR A 194 11.65 0.02 -4.85
CA THR A 194 12.47 -0.90 -4.06
C THR A 194 12.06 -2.35 -4.22
N LYS A 195 13.07 -3.23 -4.31
CA LYS A 195 12.90 -4.68 -4.46
C LYS A 195 12.72 -5.40 -3.12
N GLU A 196 13.28 -4.88 -2.04
CA GLU A 196 13.32 -5.53 -0.73
C GLU A 196 13.24 -4.52 0.42
N PHE A 197 12.46 -4.83 1.46
CA PHE A 197 12.47 -4.10 2.73
C PHE A 197 13.06 -4.97 3.83
N LYS A 198 13.94 -4.39 4.64
CA LYS A 198 14.42 -5.02 5.87
C LYS A 198 13.46 -4.64 7.00
N ILE A 199 12.53 -5.53 7.32
CA ILE A 199 11.58 -5.33 8.41
C ILE A 199 12.24 -5.76 9.72
N GLY A 200 12.42 -4.81 10.64
CA GLY A 200 13.27 -4.99 11.82
C GLY A 200 12.55 -5.22 13.15
N LYS A 201 11.27 -4.84 13.28
CA LYS A 201 10.54 -4.84 14.57
C LYS A 201 9.29 -5.72 14.60
N CYS A 202 9.29 -6.85 13.89
CA CYS A 202 8.15 -7.77 13.87
C CYS A 202 8.60 -9.21 14.06
N GLU A 203 7.75 -10.04 14.68
CA GLU A 203 8.01 -11.47 14.83
C GLU A 203 8.01 -12.14 13.45
N ASP A 204 7.00 -11.83 12.63
CA ASP A 204 6.93 -12.25 11.24
C ASP A 204 6.22 -11.20 10.38
N PHE A 205 6.42 -11.26 9.06
CA PHE A 205 5.74 -10.42 8.09
C PHE A 205 5.47 -11.17 6.80
N VAL A 206 4.39 -10.76 6.12
CA VAL A 206 3.90 -11.44 4.92
C VAL A 206 3.35 -10.39 3.96
N TRP A 207 3.64 -10.56 2.66
CA TRP A 207 3.03 -9.84 1.56
C TRP A 207 1.92 -10.68 0.94
N VAL A 208 0.69 -10.20 1.07
CA VAL A 208 -0.52 -10.93 0.66
C VAL A 208 -1.21 -10.29 -0.52
N THR A 209 -1.81 -11.10 -1.39
CA THR A 209 -2.74 -10.60 -2.41
C THR A 209 -4.07 -10.21 -1.78
N LYS A 210 -4.94 -9.55 -2.55
CA LYS A 210 -6.30 -9.20 -2.10
C LYS A 210 -7.08 -10.43 -1.62
N ASP A 211 -7.03 -11.53 -2.37
CA ASP A 211 -7.80 -12.74 -2.06
C ASP A 211 -7.28 -13.41 -0.77
N GLU A 212 -5.95 -13.46 -0.62
CA GLU A 212 -5.33 -13.97 0.60
C GLU A 212 -5.66 -13.09 1.81
N LEU A 213 -5.65 -11.76 1.64
CA LEU A 213 -5.96 -10.81 2.70
C LEU A 213 -7.36 -11.02 3.30
N LEU A 214 -8.36 -11.34 2.47
CA LEU A 214 -9.71 -11.63 2.94
C LEU A 214 -9.77 -12.90 3.80
N GLY A 215 -8.88 -13.87 3.54
CA GLY A 215 -8.75 -15.08 4.36
C GLY A 215 -8.15 -14.82 5.75
N TYR A 216 -7.29 -13.81 5.90
CA TYR A 216 -6.72 -13.45 7.21
C TYR A 216 -7.71 -12.69 8.10
N PHE A 217 -8.66 -11.95 7.51
CA PHE A 217 -9.61 -11.10 8.23
C PHE A 217 -11.06 -11.43 7.87
N PRO A 218 -11.60 -12.59 8.29
CA PRO A 218 -12.94 -13.02 7.87
C PRO A 218 -14.05 -12.08 8.36
N GLU A 219 -13.96 -11.57 9.58
CA GLU A 219 -14.97 -10.68 10.16
C GLU A 219 -15.01 -9.30 9.49
N GLN A 220 -13.86 -8.80 9.05
CA GLN A 220 -13.71 -7.48 8.42
C GLN A 220 -13.63 -7.55 6.89
N ALA A 221 -13.75 -8.75 6.30
CA ALA A 221 -13.52 -9.01 4.88
C ALA A 221 -14.41 -8.13 3.97
N GLU A 222 -15.70 -8.02 4.27
CA GLU A 222 -16.62 -7.21 3.46
C GLU A 222 -16.25 -5.73 3.43
N TYR A 223 -15.83 -5.20 4.58
CA TYR A 223 -15.43 -3.80 4.70
C TYR A 223 -14.09 -3.53 4.00
N LEU A 224 -13.11 -4.42 4.19
CA LEU A 224 -11.82 -4.35 3.50
C LEU A 224 -11.99 -4.47 1.98
N ASN A 225 -12.89 -5.34 1.51
CA ASN A 225 -13.16 -5.49 0.08
C ASN A 225 -13.71 -4.20 -0.57
N LYS A 226 -14.51 -3.42 0.17
CA LYS A 226 -15.00 -2.11 -0.28
C LYS A 226 -13.89 -1.04 -0.30
N MET A 227 -12.96 -1.09 0.66
CA MET A 227 -11.86 -0.14 0.72
C MET A 227 -10.75 -0.41 -0.30
N ILE A 228 -10.53 -1.68 -0.65
CA ILE A 228 -9.40 -2.12 -1.46
C ILE A 228 -9.85 -2.42 -2.89
N ILE A 229 -9.40 -1.57 -3.81
CA ILE A 229 -9.71 -1.69 -5.23
C ILE A 229 -8.90 -2.83 -5.84
N SER A 230 -9.56 -3.71 -6.60
CA SER A 230 -8.94 -4.73 -7.46
C SER A 230 -8.22 -4.05 -8.61
#